data_AF-A0A7Y0JK28-F1
#
_entry.id   AF-A0A7Y0JK28-F1
#
_cell.length_a   1.000
_cell.length_b   1.000
_cell.length_c   1.000
_cell.angle_alpha   90.00
_cell.angle_beta   90.00
_cell.angle_gamma   90.00
#
_symmetry.space_group_name_H-M   'P 1'
#
loop_
_entity.id
_entity.type
_entity.pdbx_description
1 polymer ?
#
loop_
_entity_poly.entity_id
_entity_poly.type
_entity_poly.pdbx_seq_one_letter_code
_entity_poly.pdbx_strand_id
1 'polypeptide(L)'
;MDELVEKVREALAAEYPGAPNGRVRDVPDRRAIRWYTTIGLVDKPLGMRGRTALYGPRHLQQLVAIKRLQAEGRSLAQIQADFTWLSPEGLGEVSQVPQALMADTGALGPELSGRHARFWADAPAPGVTAVSPAGARAVTAVPLDGGVILLVPQTLNDRDRADVTAAAAPLIALLAARGLTDGSSS
;
A
#
# COMPACT_ATOMS: atom_id res chain seq x y z
N MET A 1 5.14 19.03 9.12
CA MET A 1 5.70 18.27 10.28
C MET A 1 5.08 18.71 11.59
N ASP A 2 5.19 19.98 12.00
CA ASP A 2 4.67 20.43 13.30
C ASP A 2 3.17 20.26 13.45
N GLU A 3 2.45 20.68 12.42
CA GLU A 3 1.00 20.51 12.34
C GLU A 3 0.58 19.03 12.36
N LEU A 4 1.37 18.13 11.77
CA LEU A 4 1.13 16.68 11.85
C LEU A 4 1.31 16.17 13.29
N VAL A 5 2.35 16.63 13.99
CA VAL A 5 2.60 16.27 15.39
C VAL A 5 1.44 16.71 16.27
N GLU A 6 0.90 17.91 16.04
CA GLU A 6 -0.22 18.43 16.82
C GLU A 6 -1.51 17.65 16.57
N LYS A 7 -1.80 17.29 15.32
CA LYS A 7 -2.96 16.44 15.00
C LYS A 7 -2.82 15.03 15.56
N VAL A 8 -1.62 14.47 15.59
CA VAL A 8 -1.35 13.18 16.26
C VAL A 8 -1.62 13.30 17.76
N ARG A 9 -1.19 14.40 18.39
CA ARG A 9 -1.50 14.67 19.80
C ARG A 9 -3.01 14.73 20.03
N GLU A 10 -3.74 15.48 19.22
CA GLU A 10 -5.19 15.63 19.34
C GLU A 10 -5.91 14.28 19.15
N ALA A 11 -5.52 13.50 18.15
CA ALA A 11 -6.09 12.17 17.91
C ALA A 11 -5.79 11.16 19.03
N LEU A 12 -4.63 11.26 19.68
CA LEU A 12 -4.30 10.43 20.84
C LEU A 12 -5.01 10.91 22.11
N ALA A 13 -5.24 12.22 22.27
CA ALA A 13 -5.91 12.77 23.46
C ALA A 13 -7.35 12.24 23.64
N ALA A 14 -8.01 11.84 22.56
CA ALA A 14 -9.37 11.30 22.60
C ALA A 14 -9.48 9.91 23.24
N GLU A 15 -8.43 9.07 23.18
CA GLU A 15 -8.56 7.63 23.47
C GLU A 15 -7.24 6.92 23.82
N TYR A 16 -6.21 7.63 24.30
CA TYR A 16 -4.91 7.04 24.60
C TYR A 16 -4.75 6.70 26.10
N PRO A 17 -4.61 5.41 26.49
CA PRO A 17 -4.38 5.02 27.87
C PRO A 17 -2.96 5.34 28.38
N GLY A 18 -2.09 5.94 27.56
CA GLY A 18 -0.68 6.18 27.89
C GLY A 18 0.19 4.94 27.67
N ALA A 19 1.50 5.14 27.49
CA ALA A 19 2.44 4.02 27.40
C ALA A 19 2.64 3.39 28.80
N PRO A 20 2.64 2.04 28.93
CA PRO A 20 2.73 1.36 30.23
C PRO A 20 4.03 1.61 31.00
N ASN A 21 5.07 2.18 30.37
CA ASN A 21 6.40 2.34 30.95
C ASN A 21 6.79 3.78 31.32
N GLY A 22 5.90 4.77 31.26
CA GLY A 22 6.11 6.13 31.82
C GLY A 22 7.34 6.92 31.34
N ARG A 23 8.12 6.40 30.37
CA ARG A 23 9.41 6.93 29.92
C ARG A 23 9.43 7.33 28.44
N VAL A 24 8.29 7.31 27.76
CA VAL A 24 8.19 7.64 26.33
C VAL A 24 7.24 8.81 26.16
N ARG A 25 7.69 9.90 25.52
CA ARG A 25 6.83 11.04 25.16
C ARG A 25 5.57 10.52 24.47
N ASP A 26 4.42 10.93 25.00
CA ASP A 26 3.07 10.54 24.54
C ASP A 26 2.77 10.88 23.07
N VAL A 27 3.64 11.67 22.43
CA VAL A 27 3.50 12.10 21.04
C VAL A 27 4.83 11.88 20.30
N PRO A 28 4.84 11.30 19.08
CA PRO A 28 6.04 11.22 18.25
C PRO A 28 6.67 12.60 18.04
N ASP A 29 7.98 12.73 18.25
CA ASP A 29 8.71 13.94 17.90
C ASP A 29 9.18 13.92 16.42
N ARG A 30 9.66 15.07 15.92
CA ARG A 30 10.11 15.19 14.52
C ARG A 30 11.20 14.19 14.15
N ARG A 31 12.06 13.79 15.11
CA ARG A 31 13.15 12.84 14.86
C ARG A 31 12.59 11.43 14.69
N ALA A 32 11.64 11.04 15.54
CA ALA A 32 10.94 9.77 15.44
C ALA A 32 10.19 9.67 14.11
N ILE A 33 9.45 10.70 13.71
CA ILE A 33 8.72 10.69 12.43
C ILE A 33 9.69 10.51 11.25
N ARG A 34 10.80 11.26 11.21
CA ARG A 34 11.81 11.07 10.15
C ARG A 34 12.36 9.65 10.15
N TRP A 35 12.69 9.11 11.31
CA TRP A 35 13.21 7.75 11.40
C TRP A 35 12.17 6.71 10.94
N TYR A 36 10.90 6.85 11.33
CA TYR A 36 9.80 6.00 10.85
C TYR A 36 9.62 6.07 9.33
N THR A 37 9.77 7.26 8.73
CA THR A 37 9.78 7.36 7.26
C THR A 37 11.00 6.70 6.63
N THR A 38 12.16 6.71 7.29
CA THR A 38 13.39 6.07 6.78
C THR A 38 13.28 4.54 6.79
N ILE A 39 12.71 3.96 7.85
CA ILE A 39 12.57 2.50 7.98
C ILE A 39 11.30 1.95 7.30
N GLY A 40 10.51 2.81 6.63
CA GLY A 40 9.33 2.42 5.85
C GLY A 40 8.06 2.18 6.68
N LEU A 41 8.04 2.64 7.93
CA LEU A 41 6.89 2.47 8.84
C LEU A 41 5.83 3.56 8.64
N VAL A 42 6.23 4.70 8.06
CA VAL A 42 5.37 5.81 7.65
C VAL A 42 5.70 6.13 6.19
N ASP A 43 4.67 6.44 5.42
CA ASP A 43 4.84 6.77 4.01
C ASP A 43 5.75 7.99 3.82
N LYS A 44 6.39 8.07 2.64
CA LYS A 44 7.14 9.27 2.25
C LYS A 44 6.18 10.46 2.14
N PRO A 45 6.63 11.67 2.51
CA PRO A 45 5.80 12.87 2.38
C PRO A 45 5.28 13.03 0.95
N LEU A 46 4.06 13.53 0.81
CA LEU A 46 3.36 13.70 -0.47
C LEU A 46 4.05 14.70 -1.41
N GLY A 47 4.92 15.53 -0.85
CA GLY A 47 5.70 16.51 -1.59
C GLY A 47 6.36 17.52 -0.65
N MET A 48 6.95 18.54 -1.25
CA MET A 48 7.55 19.67 -0.55
C MET A 48 6.85 20.96 -0.97
N ARG A 49 6.52 21.82 0.00
CA ARG A 49 6.17 23.23 -0.21
C ARG A 49 7.35 24.07 0.29
N GLY A 50 8.22 24.46 -0.62
CA GLY A 50 9.49 25.11 -0.27
C GLY A 50 10.36 24.17 0.59
N ARG A 51 10.63 24.58 1.84
CA ARG A 51 11.42 23.80 2.81
C ARG A 51 10.58 22.90 3.72
N THR A 52 9.26 22.87 3.51
CA THR A 52 8.32 22.17 4.39
C THR A 52 7.75 20.93 3.69
N ALA A 53 7.96 19.76 4.29
CA ALA A 53 7.37 18.51 3.83
C ALA A 53 5.86 18.47 4.12
N LEU A 54 5.09 18.06 3.11
CA LEU A 54 3.64 17.93 3.15
C LEU A 54 3.23 16.51 3.52
N TYR A 55 2.32 16.40 4.48
CA TYR A 55 1.79 15.14 4.99
C TYR A 55 0.28 15.17 4.90
N GLY A 56 -0.31 14.04 4.52
CA GLY A 56 -1.76 13.87 4.38
C GLY A 56 -2.38 12.95 5.43
N PRO A 57 -3.70 12.68 5.33
CA PRO A 57 -4.48 11.94 6.34
C PRO A 57 -3.93 10.55 6.66
N ARG A 58 -3.41 9.85 5.64
CA ARG A 58 -2.81 8.52 5.82
C ARG A 58 -1.60 8.54 6.77
N HIS A 59 -0.78 9.59 6.73
CA HIS A 59 0.38 9.72 7.61
C HIS A 59 -0.06 9.92 9.07
N LEU A 60 -1.16 10.66 9.28
CA LEU A 60 -1.76 10.82 10.61
C LEU A 60 -2.22 9.45 11.14
N GLN A 61 -2.96 8.68 10.35
CA GLN A 61 -3.41 7.34 10.74
C GLN A 61 -2.25 6.40 11.07
N GLN A 62 -1.21 6.36 10.23
CA GLN A 62 0.00 5.55 10.48
C GLN A 62 0.63 5.91 11.83
N LEU A 63 0.88 7.20 12.09
CA LEU A 63 1.51 7.64 13.33
C LEU A 63 0.67 7.32 14.58
N VAL A 64 -0.65 7.48 14.48
CA VAL A 64 -1.58 7.16 15.58
C VAL A 64 -1.65 5.65 15.81
N ALA A 65 -1.77 4.85 14.74
CA ALA A 65 -1.76 3.39 14.83
C ALA A 65 -0.47 2.85 15.46
N ILE A 66 0.69 3.35 15.04
CA ILE A 66 1.99 2.99 15.63
C ILE A 66 1.98 3.24 17.13
N LYS A 67 1.45 4.39 17.56
CA LYS A 67 1.46 4.78 18.97
C LYS A 67 0.51 3.95 19.81
N ARG A 68 -0.67 3.61 19.29
CA ARG A 68 -1.65 2.73 19.93
C ARG A 68 -1.08 1.31 20.08
N LEU A 69 -0.53 0.74 19.01
CA LEU A 69 0.13 -0.57 19.05
C LEU A 69 1.34 -0.60 20.00
N GLN A 70 2.13 0.49 20.07
CA GLN A 70 3.20 0.63 21.06
C GLN A 70 2.68 0.65 22.50
N ALA A 71 1.52 1.26 22.76
CA ALA A 71 0.88 1.26 24.08
C ALA A 71 0.42 -0.15 24.48
N GLU A 72 0.01 -0.96 23.50
CA GLU A 72 -0.29 -2.39 23.67
C GLU A 72 0.96 -3.26 23.86
N GLY A 73 2.17 -2.67 23.84
CA GLY A 73 3.43 -3.39 24.05
C GLY A 73 4.03 -3.99 22.78
N ARG A 74 3.49 -3.69 21.59
CA ARG A 74 4.06 -4.15 20.31
C ARG A 74 5.41 -3.47 20.05
N SER A 75 6.39 -4.26 19.65
CA SER A 75 7.68 -3.75 19.17
C SER A 75 7.55 -3.16 17.76
N LEU A 76 8.47 -2.27 17.38
CA LEU A 76 8.48 -1.69 16.03
C LEU A 76 8.63 -2.72 14.92
N ALA A 77 9.36 -3.81 15.16
CA ALA A 77 9.51 -4.90 14.20
C ALA A 77 8.18 -5.64 13.96
N GLN A 78 7.40 -5.89 15.02
CA GLN A 78 6.07 -6.48 14.90
C GLN A 78 5.12 -5.53 14.16
N ILE A 79 5.11 -4.24 14.51
CA ILE A 79 4.29 -3.24 13.85
C ILE A 79 4.61 -3.17 12.34
N GLN A 80 5.90 -3.23 11.98
CA GLN A 80 6.31 -3.22 10.57
C GLN A 80 5.85 -4.47 9.81
N ALA A 81 5.90 -5.65 10.43
CA ALA A 81 5.37 -6.87 9.85
C ALA A 81 3.84 -6.80 9.67
N ASP A 82 3.12 -6.30 10.68
CA ASP A 82 1.67 -6.16 10.64
C ASP A 82 1.23 -5.17 9.55
N PHE A 83 1.94 -4.04 9.41
CA PHE A 83 1.66 -3.01 8.40
C PHE A 83 1.84 -3.50 6.96
N THR A 84 2.64 -4.55 6.74
CA THR A 84 2.85 -5.11 5.40
C THR A 84 1.57 -5.75 4.84
N TRP A 85 0.74 -6.30 5.71
CA TRP A 85 -0.51 -6.99 5.35
C TRP A 85 -1.76 -6.17 5.67
N LEU A 86 -1.58 -4.99 6.27
CA LEU A 86 -2.68 -4.17 6.75
C LEU A 86 -3.36 -3.43 5.58
N SER A 87 -4.65 -3.69 5.38
CA SER A 87 -5.44 -2.97 4.40
C SER A 87 -5.68 -1.51 4.84
N PRO A 88 -6.06 -0.61 3.92
CA PRO A 88 -6.43 0.77 4.26
C PRO A 88 -7.53 0.86 5.33
N GLU A 89 -8.49 -0.05 5.28
CA GLU A 89 -9.60 -0.16 6.23
C GLU A 89 -9.09 -0.59 7.61
N GLY A 90 -8.27 -1.65 7.66
CA GLY A 90 -7.66 -2.12 8.92
C GLY A 90 -6.77 -1.05 9.57
N LEU A 91 -6.07 -0.23 8.78
CA LEU A 91 -5.33 0.92 9.31
C LEU A 91 -6.26 1.96 9.94
N GLY A 92 -7.44 2.19 9.36
CA GLY A 92 -8.48 3.02 9.93
C GLY A 92 -8.97 2.50 11.28
N GLU A 93 -9.23 1.19 11.37
CA GLU A 93 -9.68 0.52 12.59
C GLU A 93 -8.65 0.55 13.72
N VAL A 94 -7.37 0.35 13.42
CA VAL A 94 -6.29 0.38 14.43
C VAL A 94 -6.02 1.81 14.88
N SER A 95 -6.05 2.78 13.95
CA SER A 95 -5.75 4.17 14.27
C SER A 95 -6.89 4.90 14.98
N GLN A 96 -8.15 4.52 14.70
CA GLN A 96 -9.40 5.15 15.17
C GLN A 96 -9.34 6.69 15.17
N VAL A 97 -8.70 7.27 14.16
CA VAL A 97 -8.61 8.73 14.03
C VAL A 97 -9.98 9.29 13.66
N PRO A 98 -10.52 10.27 14.40
CA PRO A 98 -11.79 10.89 14.05
C PRO A 98 -11.77 11.49 12.64
N GLN A 99 -12.86 11.30 11.89
CA GLN A 99 -12.92 11.73 10.49
C GLN A 99 -12.77 13.25 10.31
N ALA A 100 -13.17 14.05 11.31
CA ALA A 100 -12.96 15.50 11.33
C ALA A 100 -11.47 15.89 11.30
N LEU A 101 -10.64 15.22 12.09
CA LEU A 101 -9.18 15.40 12.13
C LEU A 101 -8.52 14.98 10.81
N MET A 102 -9.04 13.93 10.18
CA MET A 102 -8.57 13.47 8.87
C MET A 102 -8.90 14.49 7.77
N ALA A 103 -10.12 15.03 7.74
CA ALA A 103 -10.55 16.03 6.76
C ALA A 103 -9.68 17.29 6.83
N ASP A 104 -9.41 17.77 8.04
CA ASP A 104 -8.53 18.93 8.26
C ASP A 104 -7.07 18.64 7.85
N THR A 105 -6.61 17.39 7.98
CA THR A 105 -5.28 16.97 7.47
C THR A 105 -5.25 16.89 5.94
N GLY A 106 -6.38 16.56 5.32
CA GLY A 106 -6.54 16.48 3.86
C GLY A 106 -6.32 17.82 3.17
N ALA A 107 -6.76 18.92 3.79
CA ALA A 107 -6.56 20.27 3.29
C ALA A 107 -5.07 20.71 3.21
N LEU A 108 -4.18 19.98 3.89
CA LEU A 108 -2.74 20.29 3.98
C LEU A 108 -1.87 19.56 2.96
N GLY A 109 -2.37 18.45 2.41
CA GLY A 109 -1.74 17.76 1.30
C GLY A 109 -2.18 18.37 -0.03
N PRO A 110 -1.37 18.31 -1.11
CA PRO A 110 -1.97 18.37 -2.43
C PRO A 110 -3.01 17.25 -2.49
N GLU A 111 -4.15 17.48 -3.15
CA GLU A 111 -5.23 16.49 -3.37
C GLU A 111 -4.76 15.28 -4.22
N LEU A 112 -3.72 14.57 -3.77
CA LEU A 112 -3.03 13.50 -4.49
C LEU A 112 -3.58 12.12 -4.15
N SER A 113 -4.38 11.97 -3.09
CA SER A 113 -4.97 10.67 -2.75
C SER A 113 -5.92 10.14 -3.83
N GLY A 114 -6.50 11.00 -4.67
CA GLY A 114 -7.24 10.57 -5.85
C GLY A 114 -6.37 10.20 -7.06
N ARG A 115 -5.14 10.74 -7.15
CA ARG A 115 -4.27 10.59 -8.33
C ARG A 115 -3.35 9.37 -8.27
N HIS A 116 -2.98 8.91 -7.08
CA HIS A 116 -2.12 7.71 -6.95
C HIS A 116 -2.88 6.38 -7.03
N ALA A 117 -4.17 6.36 -6.69
CA ALA A 117 -4.97 5.13 -6.77
C ALA A 117 -5.27 4.68 -8.20
N ARG A 118 -5.02 5.54 -9.20
CA ARG A 118 -5.35 5.28 -10.61
C ARG A 118 -4.28 5.69 -11.59
N PHE A 119 -3.04 5.96 -11.17
CA PHE A 119 -1.98 6.29 -12.14
C PHE A 119 -1.82 5.22 -13.26
N TRP A 120 -2.04 3.94 -12.93
CA TRP A 120 -2.04 2.83 -13.89
C TRP A 120 -3.37 2.62 -14.64
N ALA A 121 -4.46 3.23 -14.15
CA ALA A 121 -5.81 3.15 -14.73
C ALA A 121 -6.22 4.42 -15.49
N ASP A 122 -5.49 5.52 -15.33
CA ASP A 122 -5.64 6.73 -16.12
C ASP A 122 -5.12 6.44 -17.53
N ALA A 123 -6.04 6.47 -18.50
CA ALA A 123 -5.68 6.40 -19.89
C ALA A 123 -4.72 7.56 -20.22
N PRO A 124 -3.56 7.29 -20.86
CA PRO A 124 -2.66 8.36 -21.27
C PRO A 124 -3.42 9.35 -22.17
N ALA A 125 -3.17 10.65 -21.96
CA ALA A 125 -3.82 11.70 -22.75
C ALA A 125 -3.68 11.39 -24.26
N PRO A 126 -4.78 11.42 -25.03
CA PRO A 126 -4.75 11.16 -26.46
C PRO A 126 -3.93 12.26 -27.13
N GLY A 127 -2.67 11.94 -27.48
CA GLY A 127 -1.74 12.92 -28.05
C GLY A 127 -0.27 12.66 -27.74
N VAL A 128 0.04 11.85 -26.72
CA VAL A 128 1.41 11.32 -26.59
C VAL A 128 1.52 10.11 -27.48
N THR A 129 2.13 10.27 -28.65
CA THR A 129 2.55 9.13 -29.48
C THR A 129 3.47 8.28 -28.61
N ALA A 130 2.97 7.16 -28.11
CA ALA A 130 3.80 6.19 -27.42
C ALA A 130 4.94 5.86 -28.39
N VAL A 131 6.17 6.16 -28.00
CA VAL A 131 7.34 5.70 -28.73
C VAL A 131 7.36 4.19 -28.50
N SER A 132 6.70 3.45 -29.39
CA SER A 132 6.82 2.00 -29.42
C SER A 132 8.31 1.70 -29.54
N PRO A 133 8.93 1.00 -28.56
CA PRO A 133 10.32 0.62 -28.69
C PRO A 133 10.44 -0.16 -30.00
N ALA A 134 11.28 0.31 -30.92
CA ALA A 134 11.55 -0.43 -32.14
C ALA A 134 12.10 -1.81 -31.74
N GLY A 135 11.29 -2.85 -31.95
CA GLY A 135 11.60 -4.23 -31.54
C GLY A 135 10.83 -4.78 -30.34
N ALA A 136 9.90 -4.03 -29.73
CA ALA A 136 9.01 -4.61 -28.71
C ALA A 136 8.05 -5.63 -29.33
N ARG A 137 8.24 -6.91 -29.02
CA ARG A 137 7.35 -7.99 -29.46
C ARG A 137 6.15 -8.04 -28.53
N ALA A 138 4.95 -7.85 -29.08
CA ALA A 138 3.71 -8.04 -28.33
C ALA A 138 3.62 -9.48 -27.83
N VAL A 139 3.24 -9.65 -26.56
CA VAL A 139 3.04 -10.95 -25.94
C VAL A 139 1.61 -10.99 -25.39
N THR A 140 0.91 -12.08 -25.68
CA THR A 140 -0.42 -12.38 -25.17
C THR A 140 -0.30 -13.25 -23.94
N ALA A 141 -0.97 -12.86 -22.85
CA ALA A 141 -1.12 -13.69 -21.68
C ALA A 141 -2.33 -14.64 -21.84
N VAL A 142 -2.12 -15.91 -21.52
CA VAL A 142 -3.13 -16.96 -21.51
C VAL A 142 -3.22 -17.48 -20.08
N PRO A 143 -4.31 -17.19 -19.35
CA PRO A 143 -4.51 -17.77 -18.03
C PRO A 143 -4.68 -19.29 -18.17
N LEU A 144 -3.96 -20.02 -17.34
CA LEU A 144 -4.13 -21.45 -17.10
C LEU A 144 -4.68 -21.63 -15.67
N ASP A 145 -5.07 -22.85 -15.33
CA ASP A 145 -5.57 -23.15 -13.99
C ASP A 145 -4.48 -23.02 -12.91
N GLY A 146 -4.89 -22.83 -11.65
CA GLY A 146 -3.97 -22.77 -10.50
C GLY A 146 -3.11 -21.50 -10.45
N GLY A 147 -3.59 -20.39 -11.01
CA GLY A 147 -2.88 -19.10 -11.00
C GLY A 147 -1.72 -18.99 -11.99
N VAL A 148 -1.53 -20.00 -12.85
CA VAL A 148 -0.42 -20.03 -13.82
C VAL A 148 -0.80 -19.22 -15.07
N ILE A 149 0.12 -18.42 -15.60
CA ILE A 149 -0.09 -17.65 -16.84
C ILE A 149 0.96 -18.05 -17.87
N LEU A 150 0.51 -18.44 -19.06
CA LEU A 150 1.38 -18.69 -20.22
C LEU A 150 1.50 -17.43 -21.09
N LEU A 151 2.73 -17.08 -21.44
CA LEU A 151 3.05 -15.93 -22.29
C LEU A 151 3.39 -16.39 -23.72
N VAL A 152 2.61 -15.95 -24.71
CA VAL A 152 2.73 -16.38 -26.12
C VAL A 152 2.93 -15.16 -27.03
N PRO A 153 3.85 -15.18 -28.01
CA PRO A 153 4.17 -14.02 -28.84
C PRO A 153 3.10 -13.63 -29.89
N GLN A 154 1.93 -14.25 -29.88
CA GLN A 154 0.85 -14.03 -30.84
C GLN A 154 -0.51 -14.13 -30.15
N THR A 155 -1.54 -13.54 -30.75
CA THR A 155 -2.93 -13.66 -30.29
C THR A 155 -3.45 -15.05 -30.59
N LEU A 156 -3.96 -15.74 -29.59
CA LEU A 156 -4.65 -17.02 -29.74
C LEU A 156 -6.15 -16.80 -29.89
N ASN A 157 -6.79 -17.58 -30.76
CA ASN A 157 -8.25 -17.66 -30.78
C ASN A 157 -8.76 -18.52 -29.61
N ASP A 158 -10.08 -18.55 -29.40
CA ASP A 158 -10.68 -19.27 -28.26
C ASP A 158 -10.47 -20.79 -28.32
N ARG A 159 -10.40 -21.36 -29.53
CA ARG A 159 -10.14 -22.79 -29.72
C ARG A 159 -8.70 -23.13 -29.35
N ASP A 160 -7.73 -22.36 -29.84
CA ASP A 160 -6.31 -22.53 -29.51
C ASP A 160 -6.10 -22.37 -28.01
N ARG A 161 -6.82 -21.44 -27.37
CA ARG A 161 -6.79 -21.27 -25.91
C ARG A 161 -7.27 -22.53 -25.19
N ALA A 162 -8.39 -23.11 -25.61
CA ALA A 162 -8.90 -24.35 -25.01
C ALA A 162 -7.94 -25.53 -25.20
N ASP A 163 -7.36 -25.67 -26.40
CA ASP A 163 -6.39 -26.72 -26.70
C ASP A 163 -5.09 -26.57 -25.87
N VAL A 164 -4.61 -25.33 -25.69
CA VAL A 164 -3.47 -25.01 -24.82
C VAL A 164 -3.77 -25.32 -23.36
N THR A 165 -4.95 -24.96 -22.85
CA THR A 165 -5.36 -25.27 -21.47
C THR A 165 -5.42 -26.78 -21.25
N ALA A 166 -6.01 -27.53 -22.18
CA ALA A 166 -6.07 -28.99 -22.11
C ALA A 166 -4.66 -29.62 -22.14
N ALA A 167 -3.78 -29.14 -23.02
CA ALA A 167 -2.40 -29.63 -23.11
C ALA A 167 -1.55 -29.29 -21.88
N ALA A 168 -1.85 -28.19 -21.19
CA ALA A 168 -1.15 -27.76 -20.00
C ALA A 168 -1.52 -28.55 -18.73
N ALA A 169 -2.61 -29.32 -18.73
CA ALA A 169 -3.11 -30.01 -17.53
C ALA A 169 -2.06 -30.86 -16.79
N PRO A 170 -1.21 -31.69 -17.44
CA PRO A 170 -0.17 -32.44 -16.75
C PRO A 170 0.91 -31.56 -16.11
N LEU A 171 1.23 -30.42 -16.74
CA LEU A 171 2.19 -29.45 -16.20
C LEU A 171 1.61 -28.75 -14.97
N ILE A 172 0.33 -28.34 -15.02
CA ILE A 172 -0.35 -27.73 -13.87
C ILE A 172 -0.40 -28.72 -12.70
N ALA A 173 -0.72 -30.00 -12.96
CA ALA A 173 -0.71 -31.04 -11.93
C ALA A 173 0.68 -31.21 -11.28
N LEU A 174 1.76 -31.14 -12.06
CA LEU A 174 3.13 -31.18 -11.54
C LEU A 174 3.43 -29.96 -10.66
N LEU A 175 3.08 -28.75 -11.10
CA LEU A 175 3.31 -27.53 -10.34
C LEU A 175 2.53 -27.53 -9.03
N ALA A 176 1.27 -28.00 -9.06
CA ALA A 176 0.44 -28.17 -7.87
C ALA A 176 1.05 -29.18 -6.89
N ALA A 177 1.53 -30.33 -7.39
CA ALA A 177 2.23 -31.32 -6.56
C ALA A 177 3.52 -30.79 -5.91
N ARG A 178 4.08 -29.69 -6.42
CA ARG A 178 5.25 -29.00 -5.86
C ARG A 178 4.88 -27.77 -5.00
N GLY A 179 3.59 -27.47 -4.83
CA GLY A 179 3.12 -26.29 -4.11
C GLY A 179 3.44 -24.97 -4.81
N LEU A 180 3.58 -24.99 -6.14
CA LEU A 180 3.95 -23.84 -6.97
C LEU A 180 2.76 -23.21 -7.71
N THR A 181 1.54 -23.51 -7.27
CA THR A 181 0.29 -22.95 -7.79
C THR A 181 -0.40 -22.16 -6.69
N ASP A 182 -1.08 -21.09 -7.07
CA ASP A 182 -1.93 -20.36 -6.14
C ASP A 182 -3.11 -21.28 -5.81
N GLY A 183 -3.15 -21.78 -4.57
CA GLY A 183 -4.18 -22.70 -4.11
C GLY A 183 -5.54 -21.99 -4.06
N SER A 184 -6.19 -21.82 -5.20
CA SER A 184 -7.52 -21.25 -5.36
C SER A 184 -8.05 -21.62 -6.75
N SER A 185 -8.67 -22.80 -6.86
CA SER A 185 -9.58 -23.09 -7.96
C SER A 185 -10.95 -22.50 -7.62
N SER A 186 -11.53 -21.74 -8.54
CA SER A 186 -12.98 -21.65 -8.64
C SER A 186 -13.39 -21.89 -10.08
#